data_AF-A0A6A3HJ03-F1
#
_entry.id   AF-A0A6A3HJ03-F1
#
_cell.length_a   1.000
_cell.length_b   1.000
_cell.length_c   1.000
_cell.angle_alpha   90.00
_cell.angle_beta   90.00
_cell.angle_gamma   90.00
#
_symmetry.space_group_name_H-M   'P 1'
#
loop_
_entity.id
_entity.type
_entity.pdbx_description
1 polymer ?
#
loop_
_entity_poly.entity_id
_entity_poly.type
_entity_poly.pdbx_seq_one_letter_code
_entity_poly.pdbx_strand_id
1 'polypeptide(L)'
;MEPSDNSSSSDSSDGDSDSSSPVYSAASSTMGDMFVTFKPYMYPTGLEDFDEDAPLSVRKRWWERFVHLAVQCSWSNRTKLFEFKLMMSPAERNWRGQLPKHERRDWGRLSKRFKREYCRSKVSDAESYYTMTQDKDEKALAFLHRLNLAAERAGVDFRKNSRGCQRHVRRFVKNVSDDQLKLTLRGHRFRKVADLEYIL
;
A
#
# COMPACT_ATOMS: atom_id res chain seq x y z
N MET A 1 -56.37 32.60 -7.66
CA MET A 1 -56.16 31.81 -6.43
C MET A 1 -55.12 30.77 -6.75
N GLU A 2 -53.91 30.93 -6.19
CA GLU A 2 -52.95 29.84 -5.96
C GLU A 2 -53.51 28.85 -4.91
N PRO A 3 -52.89 27.67 -4.61
CA PRO A 3 -51.46 27.31 -4.75
C PRO A 3 -51.16 25.83 -5.17
N SER A 4 -49.85 25.52 -5.27
CA SER A 4 -49.15 24.42 -4.56
C SER A 4 -48.24 23.51 -5.42
N ASP A 5 -46.98 23.50 -5.00
CA ASP A 5 -45.85 22.67 -5.44
C ASP A 5 -46.05 21.16 -5.21
N ASN A 6 -45.47 20.29 -6.06
CA ASN A 6 -44.57 19.21 -5.61
C ASN A 6 -43.79 18.54 -6.77
N SER A 7 -42.46 18.49 -6.58
CA SER A 7 -41.38 17.60 -7.06
C SER A 7 -41.69 16.41 -7.98
N SER A 8 -40.83 16.15 -8.99
CA SER A 8 -39.83 15.06 -8.93
C SER A 8 -38.88 15.01 -10.15
N SER A 9 -37.59 15.22 -9.86
CA SER A 9 -36.39 14.53 -10.38
C SER A 9 -36.39 13.89 -11.78
N SER A 10 -35.66 14.55 -12.68
CA SER A 10 -34.97 13.94 -13.83
C SER A 10 -33.77 13.10 -13.36
N ASP A 11 -33.81 11.78 -13.58
CA ASP A 11 -32.66 10.90 -13.44
C ASP A 11 -32.29 10.35 -14.83
N SER A 12 -31.44 11.09 -15.53
CA SER A 12 -30.80 10.62 -16.76
C SER A 12 -29.52 9.91 -16.36
N SER A 13 -29.56 8.58 -16.43
CA SER A 13 -28.40 7.72 -16.24
C SER A 13 -27.43 7.86 -17.42
N ASP A 14 -26.47 8.77 -17.33
CA ASP A 14 -25.28 8.72 -18.17
C ASP A 14 -24.29 7.74 -17.52
N GLY A 15 -24.30 6.51 -18.06
CA GLY A 15 -23.41 5.43 -17.68
C GLY A 15 -21.97 5.74 -18.09
N ASP A 16 -21.18 6.19 -17.13
CA ASP A 16 -19.73 6.32 -17.24
C ASP A 16 -19.02 4.96 -17.26
N SER A 17 -17.89 4.99 -17.95
CA SER A 17 -16.75 4.05 -17.87
C SER A 17 -16.80 2.80 -18.74
N ASP A 18 -16.40 3.01 -19.99
CA ASP A 18 -15.61 2.04 -20.75
C ASP A 18 -14.31 1.74 -19.98
N SER A 19 -14.38 0.73 -19.10
CA SER A 19 -13.22 0.13 -18.47
C SER A 19 -13.08 -1.28 -19.03
N SER A 20 -12.58 -1.31 -20.27
CA SER A 20 -12.13 -2.52 -20.95
C SER A 20 -10.96 -3.14 -20.19
N SER A 21 -11.24 -3.81 -19.07
CA SER A 21 -10.34 -4.80 -18.49
C SER A 21 -10.41 -6.06 -19.36
N PRO A 22 -9.29 -6.67 -19.77
CA PRO A 22 -9.34 -7.91 -20.54
C PRO A 22 -9.93 -9.01 -19.65
N VAL A 23 -11.24 -9.25 -19.79
CA VAL A 23 -11.89 -10.43 -19.25
C VAL A 23 -11.39 -11.59 -20.11
N TYR A 24 -10.33 -12.25 -19.66
CA TYR A 24 -9.88 -13.48 -20.31
C TYR A 24 -10.92 -14.57 -20.07
N SER A 25 -11.75 -14.79 -21.07
CA SER A 25 -12.79 -15.81 -21.08
C SER A 25 -12.18 -17.17 -20.79
N ALA A 26 -12.69 -17.85 -19.77
CA ALA A 26 -12.34 -19.25 -19.54
C ALA A 26 -12.88 -20.08 -20.71
N ALA A 27 -12.01 -20.86 -21.36
CA ALA A 27 -12.45 -21.76 -22.41
C ALA A 27 -13.27 -22.89 -21.77
N SER A 28 -14.55 -22.97 -22.12
CA SER A 28 -15.41 -24.08 -21.72
C SER A 28 -15.48 -25.06 -22.88
N SER A 29 -15.00 -26.27 -22.65
CA SER A 29 -15.10 -27.37 -23.61
C SER A 29 -16.01 -28.44 -23.02
N THR A 30 -16.98 -28.89 -23.79
CA THR A 30 -17.88 -29.98 -23.40
C THR A 30 -17.24 -31.32 -23.79
N MET A 31 -16.92 -32.14 -22.80
CA MET A 31 -16.59 -33.56 -22.97
C MET A 31 -17.76 -34.35 -22.37
N GLY A 32 -18.83 -34.57 -23.15
CA GLY A 32 -20.09 -35.13 -22.65
C GLY A 32 -20.91 -34.13 -21.80
N ASP A 33 -21.68 -34.63 -20.83
CA ASP A 33 -22.54 -33.85 -19.92
C ASP A 33 -21.76 -33.10 -18.80
N MET A 34 -20.42 -33.15 -18.86
CA MET A 34 -19.56 -32.51 -17.88
C MET A 34 -18.93 -31.25 -18.49
N PHE A 35 -19.35 -30.09 -17.98
CA PHE A 35 -18.73 -28.80 -18.31
C PHE A 35 -17.36 -28.72 -17.64
N VAL A 36 -16.29 -28.72 -18.43
CA VAL A 36 -14.92 -28.52 -17.94
C VAL A 36 -14.47 -27.12 -18.30
N THR A 37 -14.33 -26.26 -17.29
CA THR A 37 -13.79 -24.91 -17.43
C THR A 37 -12.26 -24.97 -17.37
N PHE A 38 -11.59 -24.79 -18.50
CA PHE A 38 -10.14 -24.75 -18.58
C PHE A 38 -9.67 -23.30 -18.40
N LYS A 39 -8.97 -23.03 -17.29
CA LYS A 39 -8.27 -21.75 -17.09
C LYS A 39 -6.79 -21.97 -17.46
N PRO A 40 -6.27 -21.32 -18.52
CA PRO A 40 -4.86 -21.44 -18.84
C PRO A 40 -4.02 -20.98 -17.65
N TYR A 41 -3.02 -21.78 -17.27
CA TYR A 41 -1.99 -21.35 -16.33
C TYR A 41 -1.16 -20.26 -17.02
N MET A 42 -1.42 -19.01 -16.65
CA MET A 42 -0.54 -17.90 -17.00
C MET A 42 0.62 -17.90 -16.00
N TYR A 43 1.83 -18.15 -16.52
CA TYR A 43 3.04 -17.84 -15.77
C TYR A 43 2.98 -16.36 -15.35
N PRO A 44 3.48 -15.96 -14.17
CA PRO A 44 3.51 -14.56 -13.76
C PRO A 44 4.52 -13.75 -14.59
N THR A 45 4.30 -13.62 -15.90
CA THR A 45 5.10 -12.77 -16.79
C THR A 45 4.98 -11.32 -16.28
N GLY A 46 6.02 -10.84 -15.61
CA GLY A 46 6.13 -9.47 -15.11
C GLY A 46 6.15 -9.30 -13.58
N LEU A 47 6.19 -10.38 -12.79
CA LEU A 47 6.63 -10.29 -11.39
C LEU A 47 8.07 -10.80 -11.31
N GLU A 48 9.00 -9.90 -11.00
CA GLU A 48 10.40 -10.24 -10.75
C GLU A 48 10.54 -11.05 -9.46
N ASP A 49 11.69 -11.69 -9.28
CA ASP A 49 12.02 -12.38 -8.05
C ASP A 49 12.01 -11.40 -6.86
N PHE A 50 11.70 -11.93 -5.69
CA PHE A 50 11.75 -11.16 -4.45
C PHE A 50 13.19 -10.82 -4.09
N ASP A 51 13.42 -9.55 -3.79
CA ASP A 51 14.69 -9.00 -3.31
C ASP A 51 14.55 -8.54 -1.86
N GLU A 52 15.28 -9.19 -0.94
CA GLU A 52 15.34 -8.83 0.48
C GLU A 52 16.00 -7.47 0.73
N ASP A 53 17.00 -7.11 -0.08
CA ASP A 53 17.79 -5.89 0.07
C ASP A 53 17.07 -4.66 -0.47
N ALA A 54 16.00 -4.87 -1.24
CA ALA A 54 15.16 -3.80 -1.74
C ALA A 54 14.54 -2.95 -0.60
N PRO A 55 14.30 -1.65 -0.85
CA PRO A 55 13.61 -0.79 0.10
C PRO A 55 12.26 -1.37 0.55
N LEU A 56 11.87 -1.13 1.80
CA LEU A 56 10.64 -1.70 2.39
C LEU A 56 9.39 -1.45 1.55
N SER A 57 9.29 -0.28 0.90
CA SER A 57 8.18 0.07 0.00
C SER A 57 8.12 -0.86 -1.22
N VAL A 58 9.27 -1.19 -1.81
CA VAL A 58 9.39 -2.10 -2.95
C VAL A 58 9.00 -3.51 -2.52
N ARG A 59 9.51 -3.99 -1.37
CA ARG A 59 9.14 -5.31 -0.83
C ARG A 59 7.65 -5.44 -0.53
N LYS A 60 7.02 -4.40 0.03
CA LYS A 60 5.56 -4.36 0.27
C LYS A 60 4.78 -4.41 -1.04
N ARG A 61 5.18 -3.59 -2.02
CA ARG A 61 4.55 -3.56 -3.35
C ARG A 61 4.68 -4.90 -4.06
N TRP A 62 5.84 -5.56 -3.97
CA TRP A 62 6.04 -6.90 -4.50
C TRP A 62 5.04 -7.89 -3.89
N TRP A 63 4.90 -7.87 -2.57
CA TRP A 63 3.95 -8.75 -1.87
C TRP A 63 2.50 -8.51 -2.30
N GLU A 64 2.10 -7.24 -2.45
CA GLU A 64 0.77 -6.87 -2.93
C GLU A 64 0.53 -7.37 -4.36
N ARG A 65 1.50 -7.22 -5.26
CA ARG A 65 1.44 -7.74 -6.63
C ARG A 65 1.33 -9.26 -6.65
N PHE A 66 2.13 -9.96 -5.85
CA PHE A 66 2.06 -11.42 -5.73
C PHE A 66 0.68 -11.89 -5.28
N VAL A 67 0.11 -11.27 -4.24
CA VAL A 67 -1.22 -11.63 -3.74
C VAL A 67 -2.31 -11.30 -4.77
N HIS A 68 -2.20 -10.17 -5.46
CA HIS A 68 -3.13 -9.78 -6.51
C HIS A 68 -3.13 -10.78 -7.67
N LEU A 69 -1.94 -11.17 -8.16
CA LEU A 69 -1.78 -12.20 -9.18
C LEU A 69 -2.38 -13.53 -8.74
N ALA A 70 -2.14 -13.92 -7.49
CA ALA A 70 -2.71 -15.16 -6.96
C ALA A 70 -4.25 -15.14 -6.89
N VAL A 71 -4.86 -13.95 -6.73
CA VAL A 71 -6.32 -13.79 -6.79
C VAL A 71 -6.81 -13.83 -8.24
N GLN A 72 -6.19 -13.07 -9.14
CA GLN A 72 -6.53 -13.03 -10.56
C GLN A 72 -6.50 -14.43 -11.18
N CYS A 73 -5.41 -15.15 -10.94
CA CYS A 73 -5.23 -16.51 -11.44
C CYS A 73 -5.98 -17.58 -10.62
N SER A 74 -6.80 -17.19 -9.64
CA SER A 74 -7.59 -18.10 -8.78
C SER A 74 -6.75 -19.21 -8.14
N TRP A 75 -5.53 -18.88 -7.70
CA TRP A 75 -4.58 -19.87 -7.20
C TRP A 75 -5.05 -20.54 -5.91
N SER A 76 -4.94 -21.86 -5.89
CA SER A 76 -5.07 -22.65 -4.66
C SER A 76 -3.94 -22.32 -3.67
N ASN A 77 -4.12 -22.62 -2.38
CA ASN A 77 -3.03 -22.46 -1.40
C ASN A 77 -1.79 -23.28 -1.76
N ARG A 78 -1.96 -24.44 -2.39
CA ARG A 78 -0.84 -25.27 -2.87
C ARG A 78 -0.08 -24.59 -4.00
N THR A 79 -0.79 -23.98 -4.94
CA THR A 79 -0.21 -23.21 -6.04
C THR A 79 0.55 -22.00 -5.49
N LYS A 80 -0.07 -21.22 -4.59
CA LYS A 80 0.59 -20.08 -3.92
C LYS A 80 1.90 -20.47 -3.26
N LEU A 81 1.95 -21.60 -2.55
CA LEU A 81 3.17 -22.08 -1.89
C LEU A 81 4.27 -22.49 -2.88
N PHE A 82 3.88 -23.02 -4.04
CA PHE A 82 4.80 -23.41 -5.09
C PHE A 82 5.37 -22.18 -5.81
N GLU A 83 4.49 -21.29 -6.30
CA GLU A 83 4.87 -20.05 -6.98
C GLU A 83 5.70 -19.15 -6.07
N PHE A 84 5.28 -19.00 -4.81
CA PHE A 84 6.05 -18.23 -3.83
C PHE A 84 7.47 -18.78 -3.69
N LYS A 85 7.65 -20.11 -3.64
CA LYS A 85 8.99 -20.73 -3.56
C LYS A 85 9.83 -20.44 -4.81
N LEU A 86 9.22 -20.41 -6.00
CA LEU A 86 9.94 -20.14 -7.25
C LEU A 86 10.47 -18.71 -7.30
N MET A 87 9.65 -17.76 -6.86
CA MET A 87 9.97 -16.32 -6.87
C MET A 87 10.85 -15.85 -5.71
N MET A 88 11.35 -16.76 -4.86
CA MET A 88 12.24 -16.41 -3.75
C MET A 88 13.70 -16.58 -4.16
N SER A 89 14.58 -15.67 -3.73
CA SER A 89 16.02 -15.85 -3.85
C SER A 89 16.52 -17.03 -2.98
N PRO A 90 17.77 -17.49 -3.15
CA PRO A 90 18.35 -18.54 -2.31
C PRO A 90 18.24 -18.27 -0.80
N ALA A 91 18.40 -17.01 -0.37
CA ALA A 91 18.37 -16.64 1.05
C ALA A 91 17.00 -16.88 1.68
N GLU A 92 15.91 -16.45 1.05
CA GLU A 92 14.55 -16.61 1.58
C GLU A 92 14.08 -18.07 1.44
N ARG A 93 14.57 -18.81 0.44
CA ARG A 93 14.35 -20.26 0.38
C ARG A 93 14.99 -20.98 1.57
N ASN A 94 16.18 -20.55 2.00
CA ASN A 94 16.85 -21.06 3.19
C ASN A 94 16.10 -20.65 4.47
N TRP A 95 15.67 -19.39 4.61
CA TRP A 95 14.80 -18.94 5.71
C TRP A 95 13.54 -19.78 5.79
N ARG A 96 12.83 -19.96 4.67
CA ARG A 96 11.66 -20.81 4.60
C ARG A 96 11.98 -22.24 5.01
N GLY A 97 13.15 -22.77 4.62
CA GLY A 97 13.61 -24.12 4.96
C GLY A 97 13.74 -24.38 6.46
N GLN A 98 14.08 -23.36 7.24
CA GLN A 98 14.19 -23.43 8.71
C GLN A 98 12.84 -23.54 9.43
N LEU A 99 11.74 -23.18 8.76
CA LEU A 99 10.42 -23.20 9.37
C LEU A 99 9.88 -24.64 9.55
N PRO A 100 9.10 -24.90 10.61
CA PRO A 100 8.45 -26.20 10.81
C PRO A 100 7.63 -26.62 9.59
N LYS A 101 7.60 -27.93 9.30
CA LYS A 101 6.92 -28.48 8.11
C LYS A 101 5.44 -28.07 8.01
N HIS A 102 4.74 -27.98 9.14
CA HIS A 102 3.34 -27.56 9.19
C HIS A 102 3.16 -26.07 8.85
N GLU A 103 4.10 -25.20 9.21
CA GLU A 103 4.08 -23.78 8.81
C GLU A 103 4.41 -23.62 7.32
N ARG A 104 5.38 -24.39 6.80
CA ARG A 104 5.80 -24.32 5.38
C ARG A 104 4.72 -24.77 4.39
N ARG A 105 3.76 -25.58 4.85
CA ARG A 105 2.68 -26.17 4.06
C ARG A 105 1.34 -25.43 4.20
N ASP A 106 1.26 -24.50 5.14
CA ASP A 106 0.07 -23.68 5.37
C ASP A 106 0.34 -22.27 4.83
N TRP A 107 -0.36 -21.91 3.73
CA TRP A 107 -0.21 -20.59 3.12
C TRP A 107 -0.55 -19.45 4.09
N GLY A 108 -1.57 -19.62 4.94
CA GLY A 108 -2.00 -18.60 5.89
C GLY A 108 -0.93 -18.31 6.95
N ARG A 109 -0.27 -19.35 7.47
CA ARG A 109 0.83 -19.21 8.45
C ARG A 109 2.10 -18.68 7.79
N LEU A 110 2.50 -19.24 6.65
CA LEU A 110 3.70 -18.82 5.94
C LEU A 110 3.61 -17.35 5.51
N SER A 111 2.49 -16.93 4.91
CA SER A 111 2.28 -15.55 4.47
C SER A 111 2.29 -14.54 5.61
N LYS A 112 1.71 -14.88 6.77
CA LYS A 112 1.74 -14.04 7.97
C LYS A 112 3.16 -13.87 8.49
N ARG A 113 3.94 -14.95 8.55
CA ARG A 113 5.36 -14.90 8.93
C ARG A 113 6.18 -14.06 7.94
N PHE A 114 6.03 -14.34 6.65
CA PHE A 114 6.76 -13.62 5.59
C PHE A 114 6.51 -12.12 5.64
N LYS A 115 5.24 -11.70 5.70
CA LYS A 115 4.89 -10.28 5.85
C LYS A 115 5.54 -9.66 7.07
N ARG A 116 5.62 -10.38 8.19
CA ARG A 116 6.22 -9.86 9.43
C ARG A 116 7.73 -9.70 9.32
N GLU A 117 8.39 -10.65 8.67
CA GLU A 117 9.84 -10.65 8.53
C GLU A 117 10.31 -9.63 7.49
N TYR A 118 9.68 -9.66 6.32
CA TYR A 118 10.18 -9.01 5.11
C TYR A 118 9.33 -7.83 4.62
N CYS A 119 8.11 -7.65 5.11
CA CYS A 119 7.23 -6.56 4.67
C CYS A 119 6.81 -5.62 5.81
N ARG A 120 7.31 -5.82 7.04
CA ARG A 120 7.10 -4.90 8.17
C ARG A 120 8.35 -4.09 8.44
N SER A 121 8.12 -2.87 8.92
CA SER A 121 9.19 -2.04 9.42
C SER A 121 9.76 -2.65 10.70
N LYS A 122 11.09 -2.65 10.84
CA LYS A 122 11.77 -3.01 12.09
C LYS A 122 11.77 -1.86 13.10
N VAL A 123 11.61 -0.63 12.64
CA VAL A 123 11.44 0.55 13.51
C VAL A 123 10.01 0.65 13.99
N SER A 124 9.83 1.06 15.25
CA SER A 124 8.51 1.33 15.81
C SER A 124 7.86 2.54 15.11
N ASP A 125 6.53 2.64 15.16
CA ASP A 125 5.83 3.78 14.56
C ASP A 125 6.26 5.11 15.18
N ALA A 126 6.47 5.13 16.51
CA ALA A 126 6.97 6.29 17.24
C ALA A 126 8.39 6.68 16.80
N GLU A 127 9.30 5.70 16.73
CA GLU A 127 10.67 5.92 16.26
C GLU A 127 10.66 6.45 14.83
N SER A 128 9.90 5.81 13.93
CA SER A 128 9.75 6.23 12.54
C SER A 128 9.29 7.69 12.44
N TYR A 129 8.41 8.16 13.32
CA TYR A 129 7.98 9.56 13.33
C TYR A 129 9.08 10.51 13.85
N TYR A 130 9.78 10.14 14.92
CA TYR A 130 10.75 11.03 15.56
C TYR A 130 12.09 11.13 14.84
N THR A 131 12.49 10.10 14.08
CA THR A 131 13.76 10.07 13.34
C THR A 131 13.62 10.42 11.86
N MET A 132 12.41 10.65 11.37
CA MET A 132 12.15 10.92 9.95
C MET A 132 12.83 12.20 9.44
N THR A 133 13.54 12.08 8.33
CA THR A 133 14.14 13.18 7.56
C THR A 133 13.66 13.17 6.11
N GLN A 134 13.68 14.32 5.45
CA GLN A 134 13.40 14.42 4.02
C GLN A 134 14.46 13.67 3.21
N ASP A 135 14.02 12.92 2.19
CA ASP A 135 14.95 12.23 1.29
C ASP A 135 15.57 13.25 0.29
N LYS A 136 16.74 12.92 -0.28
CA LYS A 136 17.56 13.87 -1.08
C LYS A 136 16.80 14.56 -2.23
N ASP A 137 15.87 13.86 -2.86
CA ASP A 137 15.09 14.35 -4.03
C ASP A 137 13.57 14.39 -3.74
N GLU A 138 13.17 14.24 -2.48
CA GLU A 138 11.76 14.29 -2.09
C GLU A 138 11.28 15.74 -2.09
N LYS A 139 10.09 16.04 -2.63
CA LYS A 139 9.49 17.38 -2.52
C LYS A 139 9.06 17.64 -1.07
N ALA A 140 9.12 18.89 -0.61
CA ALA A 140 8.74 19.26 0.76
C ALA A 140 7.31 18.83 1.12
N LEU A 141 6.35 19.00 0.20
CA LEU A 141 4.97 18.53 0.38
C LEU A 141 4.87 17.00 0.52
N ALA A 142 5.63 16.24 -0.29
CA ALA A 142 5.66 14.78 -0.20
C ALA A 142 6.23 14.32 1.16
N PHE A 143 7.28 15.00 1.64
CA PHE A 143 7.83 14.77 2.97
C PHE A 143 6.79 15.06 4.06
N LEU A 144 6.04 16.17 3.95
CA LEU A 144 4.97 16.47 4.90
C LEU A 144 3.90 15.37 4.94
N HIS A 145 3.46 14.86 3.79
CA HIS A 145 2.49 13.76 3.74
C HIS A 145 3.02 12.49 4.43
N ARG A 146 4.29 12.15 4.20
CA ARG A 146 4.94 10.99 4.83
C ARG A 146 5.06 11.17 6.36
N LEU A 147 5.40 12.38 6.80
CA LEU A 147 5.49 12.73 8.22
C LEU A 147 4.11 12.72 8.91
N ASN A 148 3.07 13.23 8.25
CA ASN A 148 1.67 13.19 8.71
C ASN A 148 1.22 11.75 8.94
N LEU A 149 1.48 10.86 7.97
CA LEU A 149 1.12 9.44 8.08
C LEU A 149 1.89 8.74 9.21
N ALA A 150 3.17 9.05 9.41
CA ALA A 150 3.94 8.51 10.53
C ALA A 150 3.41 9.00 11.88
N ALA A 151 3.02 10.27 11.96
CA ALA A 151 2.42 10.85 13.17
C ALA A 151 1.10 10.18 13.53
N GLU A 152 0.23 9.89 12.55
CA GLU A 152 -1.00 9.13 12.78
C GLU A 152 -0.73 7.74 13.34
N ARG A 153 0.21 7.00 12.72
CA ARG A 153 0.58 5.65 13.16
C ARG A 153 1.18 5.67 14.57
N ALA A 154 1.92 6.71 14.91
CA ALA A 154 2.48 6.93 16.23
C ALA A 154 1.46 7.45 17.26
N GLY A 155 0.20 7.70 16.88
CA GLY A 155 -0.83 8.22 17.77
C GLY A 155 -0.60 9.68 18.18
N VAL A 156 0.05 10.48 17.33
CA VAL A 156 0.32 11.89 17.61
C VAL A 156 -0.89 12.73 17.21
N ASP A 157 -1.52 13.36 18.19
CA ASP A 157 -2.67 14.26 17.95
C ASP A 157 -2.25 15.62 17.37
N PHE A 158 -1.83 15.67 16.11
CA PHE A 158 -1.42 16.92 15.46
C PHE A 158 -2.58 17.68 14.81
N ARG A 159 -3.71 17.03 14.52
CA ARG A 159 -4.87 17.66 13.86
C ARG A 159 -5.82 18.40 14.81
N LYS A 160 -6.02 17.85 16.01
CA LYS A 160 -7.04 18.34 16.97
C LYS A 160 -6.44 19.24 18.06
N ASN A 161 -5.15 19.13 18.32
CA ASN A 161 -4.48 19.83 19.41
C ASN A 161 -3.53 20.89 18.84
N SER A 162 -3.75 22.17 19.14
CA SER A 162 -2.88 23.25 18.68
C SER A 162 -1.41 23.09 19.13
N ARG A 163 -1.18 22.62 20.36
CA ARG A 163 0.18 22.32 20.86
C ARG A 163 0.78 21.13 20.10
N GLY A 164 -0.05 20.13 19.79
CA GLY A 164 0.31 18.98 18.95
C GLY A 164 0.74 19.43 17.54
N CYS A 165 -0.10 20.23 16.87
CA CYS A 165 0.15 20.85 15.58
C CYS A 165 1.48 21.61 15.56
N GLN A 166 1.70 22.50 16.54
CA GLN A 166 2.95 23.27 16.63
C GLN A 166 4.19 22.40 16.83
N ARG A 167 4.11 21.31 17.62
CA ARG A 167 5.24 20.36 17.74
C ARG A 167 5.49 19.63 16.42
N HIS A 168 4.42 19.25 15.73
CA HIS A 168 4.49 18.54 14.46
C HIS A 168 5.09 19.40 13.35
N VAL A 169 4.63 20.65 13.20
CA VAL A 169 5.21 21.61 12.24
C VAL A 169 6.67 21.91 12.56
N ARG A 170 7.03 22.08 13.85
CA ARG A 170 8.44 22.24 14.23
C ARG A 170 9.29 21.03 13.84
N ARG A 171 8.73 19.81 13.89
CA ARG A 171 9.41 18.60 13.43
C ARG A 171 9.61 18.62 11.91
N PHE A 172 8.61 19.04 11.15
CA PHE A 172 8.72 19.23 9.71
C PHE A 172 9.83 20.24 9.37
N VAL A 173 9.77 21.45 9.92
CA VAL A 173 10.76 22.52 9.68
C VAL A 173 12.17 22.09 10.10
N LYS A 174 12.33 21.30 11.16
CA LYS A 174 13.64 20.79 11.57
C LYS A 174 14.28 19.87 10.51
N ASN A 175 13.47 19.09 9.81
CA ASN A 175 13.93 17.95 9.01
C ASN A 175 13.72 18.12 7.50
N VAL A 176 13.17 19.25 7.06
CA VAL A 176 13.15 19.65 5.64
C VAL A 176 14.57 20.01 5.20
N SER A 177 14.93 19.81 3.94
CA SER A 177 16.26 20.07 3.39
C SER A 177 16.44 21.54 3.00
N ASP A 178 15.37 22.20 2.54
CA ASP A 178 15.41 23.59 2.06
C ASP A 178 15.51 24.60 3.21
N ASP A 179 16.66 25.27 3.31
CA ASP A 179 16.93 26.26 4.36
C ASP A 179 16.16 27.57 4.19
N GLN A 180 15.84 28.00 2.96
CA GLN A 180 15.01 29.19 2.75
C GLN A 180 13.58 28.93 3.21
N LEU A 181 13.04 27.76 2.87
CA LEU A 181 11.74 27.32 3.37
C LEU A 181 11.72 27.26 4.91
N LYS A 182 12.79 26.77 5.55
CA LYS A 182 12.90 26.79 7.03
C LYS A 182 12.78 28.19 7.60
N LEU A 183 13.46 29.16 7.01
CA LEU A 183 13.44 30.55 7.48
C LEU A 183 12.04 31.14 7.36
N THR A 184 11.39 30.97 6.20
CA THR A 184 10.01 31.42 5.97
C THR A 184 9.05 30.81 6.99
N LEU A 185 9.14 29.51 7.24
CA LEU A 185 8.23 28.80 8.15
C LEU A 185 8.46 29.12 9.63
N ARG A 186 9.68 29.49 10.05
CA ARG A 186 9.98 29.85 11.47
C ARG A 186 9.22 31.07 11.95
N GLY A 187 8.89 32.01 11.07
CA GLY A 187 8.11 33.21 11.40
C GLY A 187 6.61 32.96 11.53
N HIS A 188 6.10 31.81 11.08
CA HIS A 188 4.67 31.55 10.95
C HIS A 188 4.14 30.66 12.08
N ARG A 189 2.98 31.03 12.62
CA ARG A 189 2.23 30.21 13.58
C ARG A 189 1.09 29.49 12.87
N PHE A 190 1.27 28.19 12.67
CA PHE A 190 0.26 27.33 12.06
C PHE A 190 -0.77 26.88 13.10
N ARG A 191 -2.05 27.09 12.80
CA ARG A 191 -3.17 26.57 13.61
C ARG A 191 -3.58 25.18 13.14
N LYS A 192 -3.45 24.91 11.84
CA LYS A 192 -3.73 23.63 11.20
C LYS A 192 -2.57 23.24 10.28
N VAL A 193 -2.41 21.94 10.04
CA VAL A 193 -1.44 21.44 9.06
C VAL A 193 -1.83 21.79 7.61
N ALA A 194 -3.13 21.92 7.32
CA ALA A 194 -3.61 22.39 6.02
C ALA A 194 -3.07 23.78 5.64
N ASP A 195 -2.87 24.66 6.63
CA ASP A 195 -2.29 25.99 6.41
C ASP A 195 -0.82 25.88 5.95
N LEU A 196 -0.10 24.85 6.40
CA LEU A 196 1.26 24.54 5.96
C LEU A 196 1.25 23.93 4.56
N GLU A 197 0.33 23.00 4.28
CA GLU A 197 0.17 22.38 2.96
C GLU A 197 -0.08 23.42 1.85
N TYR A 198 -0.80 24.50 2.15
CA TYR A 198 -1.03 25.59 1.19
C TYR A 198 0.22 26.38 0.81
N ILE A 199 1.25 26.40 1.67
CA ILE A 199 2.49 27.15 1.46
C ILE A 199 3.54 26.33 0.70
N LEU A 200 3.45 24.99 0.76
CA LEU A 200 4.41 24.04 0.19
C LEU A 200 4.13 23.70 -1.28
#